data_AF-A0A5B6ZZR5-F1
#
_entry.id   AF-A0A5B6ZZR5-F1
#
_cell.length_a   1.000
_cell.length_b   1.000
_cell.length_c   1.000
_cell.angle_alpha   90.00
_cell.angle_beta   90.00
_cell.angle_gamma   90.00
#
_symmetry.space_group_name_H-M   'P 1'
#
loop_
_entity.id
_entity.type
_entity.pdbx_description
1 polymer ?
#
loop_
_entity_poly.entity_id
_entity_poly.type
_entity_poly.pdbx_seq_one_letter_code
_entity_poly.pdbx_strand_id
1 'polypeptide(L)'
;DRLHEANEESKSLHKPETLKSLRNRINADVVTVLKKTRTIRSQLEDMDRANAAGRRLSGCREGTPVDRTRSAVTNGLRKKLKELMMDFQGLRQRMMAEYKETVGRRYFTVTGEYPGEEVIEKIISNDGGQGGEEFLSRAI
;
A
#
# COMPACT_ATOMS: atom_id res chain seq x y z
N ASP A 1 -6.53 -2.32 -11.14
CA ASP A 1 -5.83 -1.38 -10.25
C ASP A 1 -4.34 -1.49 -10.51
N ARG A 2 -3.71 -0.35 -10.85
CA ARG A 2 -2.32 -0.27 -11.36
C ARG A 2 -1.28 -1.03 -10.53
N LEU A 3 -1.40 -1.00 -9.20
CA LEU A 3 -0.49 -1.75 -8.30
C LEU A 3 -0.67 -3.25 -8.41
N HIS A 4 -1.91 -3.72 -8.56
CA HIS A 4 -2.20 -5.13 -8.78
C HIS A 4 -1.67 -5.59 -10.14
N GLU A 5 -1.89 -4.81 -11.20
CA GLU A 5 -1.36 -5.11 -12.54
C GLU A 5 0.17 -5.16 -12.55
N ALA A 6 0.83 -4.20 -11.90
CA ALA A 6 2.28 -4.20 -11.75
C ALA A 6 2.77 -5.40 -10.93
N ASN A 7 2.02 -5.86 -9.92
CA ASN A 7 2.35 -7.07 -9.19
C ASN A 7 2.27 -8.32 -10.08
N GLU A 8 1.20 -8.46 -10.86
CA GLU A 8 1.06 -9.60 -11.78
C GLU A 8 2.13 -9.59 -12.89
N GLU A 9 2.50 -8.42 -13.42
CA GLU A 9 3.60 -8.29 -14.36
C GLU A 9 4.93 -8.78 -13.78
N SER A 10 5.16 -8.59 -12.47
CA SER A 10 6.40 -9.02 -11.82
C SER A 10 6.61 -10.54 -11.87
N LYS A 11 5.53 -11.31 -11.98
CA LYS A 11 5.55 -12.78 -11.96
C LYS A 11 6.11 -13.38 -13.24
N SER A 12 6.01 -12.69 -14.37
CA SER A 12 6.49 -13.15 -15.69
C SER A 12 7.81 -12.51 -16.12
N LEU A 13 8.33 -11.56 -15.35
CA LEU A 13 9.60 -10.91 -15.64
C LEU A 13 10.78 -11.71 -15.08
N HIS A 14 11.75 -11.98 -15.94
CA HIS A 14 12.97 -12.71 -15.58
C HIS A 14 14.24 -11.86 -15.67
N LYS A 15 14.19 -10.70 -16.32
CA LYS A 15 15.36 -9.81 -16.47
C LYS A 15 15.54 -8.94 -15.21
N PRO A 16 16.72 -8.97 -14.54
CA PRO A 16 16.97 -8.20 -13.33
C PRO A 16 16.63 -6.71 -13.45
N GLU A 17 17.08 -6.04 -14.52
CA GLU A 17 16.81 -4.61 -14.74
C GLU A 17 15.31 -4.28 -14.89
N THR A 18 14.53 -5.19 -15.50
CA THR A 18 13.08 -4.99 -15.66
C THR A 18 12.34 -5.17 -14.33
N LEU A 19 12.79 -6.10 -13.49
CA LEU A 19 12.27 -6.30 -12.14
C LEU A 19 12.56 -5.08 -11.26
N LYS A 20 13.77 -4.51 -11.37
CA LYS A 20 14.17 -3.29 -10.68
C LYS A 20 13.29 -2.09 -11.05
N SER A 21 13.13 -1.86 -12.34
CA SER A 21 12.28 -0.79 -12.87
C SER A 21 10.83 -0.93 -12.38
N LEU A 22 10.28 -2.15 -12.43
CA LEU A 22 8.94 -2.45 -11.96
C LEU A 22 8.77 -2.20 -10.45
N ARG A 23 9.74 -2.63 -9.63
CA ARG A 23 9.75 -2.38 -8.19
C ARG A 23 9.79 -0.89 -7.86
N ASN A 24 10.60 -0.12 -8.58
CA ASN A 24 10.65 1.33 -8.42
C ASN A 24 9.30 1.97 -8.74
N ARG A 25 8.62 1.50 -9.80
CA ARG A 25 7.26 1.95 -10.14
C ARG A 25 6.25 1.62 -9.04
N ILE A 26 6.28 0.39 -8.51
CA ILE A 26 5.44 -0.04 -7.39
C ILE A 26 5.66 0.86 -6.16
N ASN A 27 6.92 1.12 -5.80
CA ASN A 27 7.26 1.99 -4.67
C ASN A 27 6.73 3.42 -4.87
N ALA A 28 6.85 3.97 -6.09
CA ALA A 28 6.33 5.29 -6.42
C ALA A 28 4.79 5.34 -6.33
N ASP A 29 4.10 4.30 -6.80
CA ASP A 29 2.65 4.18 -6.70
C ASP A 29 2.20 4.07 -5.23
N VAL A 30 2.90 3.29 -4.40
CA VAL A 30 2.65 3.21 -2.94
C VAL A 30 2.76 4.59 -2.28
N VAL A 31 3.83 5.33 -2.56
CA VAL A 31 4.00 6.69 -2.03
C VAL A 31 2.88 7.62 -2.50
N THR A 32 2.46 7.48 -3.76
CA THR A 32 1.36 8.28 -4.33
C THR A 32 0.03 8.00 -3.63
N VAL A 33 -0.30 6.73 -3.39
CA VAL A 33 -1.51 6.35 -2.62
C VAL A 33 -1.46 6.94 -1.22
N LEU A 34 -0.34 6.78 -0.51
CA LEU A 34 -0.20 7.32 0.85
C LEU A 34 -0.35 8.85 0.90
N LYS A 35 0.21 9.58 -0.07
CA LYS A 35 0.03 11.04 -0.19
C LYS A 35 -1.44 11.40 -0.40
N LYS A 36 -2.12 10.75 -1.35
CA LYS A 36 -3.55 10.99 -1.61
C LYS A 36 -4.42 10.69 -0.39
N THR A 37 -4.17 9.58 0.30
CA THR A 37 -4.88 9.22 1.54
C THR A 37 -4.71 10.28 2.62
N ARG A 38 -3.50 10.82 2.81
CA ARG A 38 -3.26 11.90 3.78
C ARG A 38 -4.04 13.16 3.42
N THR A 39 -4.07 13.55 2.15
CA THR A 39 -4.86 14.69 1.68
C THR A 39 -6.36 14.49 1.95
N ILE A 40 -6.91 13.33 1.57
CA ILE A 40 -8.33 13.02 1.79
C ILE A 40 -8.67 13.02 3.28
N ARG A 41 -7.80 12.43 4.10
CA ARG A 41 -7.97 12.43 5.56
C ARG A 41 -8.03 13.86 6.12
N SER A 42 -7.10 14.73 5.71
CA SER A 42 -7.10 16.13 6.13
C SER A 42 -8.41 16.83 5.73
N GLN A 43 -8.88 16.63 4.50
CA GLN A 43 -10.14 17.21 4.04
C GLN A 43 -11.35 16.71 4.85
N LEU A 44 -11.38 15.44 5.24
CA LEU A 44 -12.44 14.91 6.11
C LEU A 44 -12.39 15.52 7.52
N GLU A 45 -11.20 15.69 8.08
CA GLU A 45 -11.02 16.37 9.37
C GLU A 45 -11.46 17.85 9.29
N ASP A 46 -11.24 18.52 8.16
CA ASP A 46 -11.72 19.88 7.92
C ASP A 46 -13.25 19.92 7.82
N MET A 47 -13.86 18.96 7.12
CA MET A 47 -15.31 18.81 7.04
C MET A 47 -15.94 18.57 8.42
N ASP A 48 -15.32 17.75 9.28
CA ASP A 48 -15.78 17.54 10.66
C ASP A 48 -15.81 18.85 11.45
N ARG A 49 -14.73 19.65 11.33
CA ARG A 49 -14.65 20.95 12.00
C ARG A 49 -15.69 21.92 11.47
N ALA A 50 -15.91 21.95 10.16
CA ALA A 50 -16.94 22.78 9.54
C ALA A 50 -18.36 22.37 9.98
N ASN A 51 -18.64 21.05 10.04
CA ASN A 51 -19.91 20.52 10.52
C ASN A 51 -20.14 20.91 12.00
N ALA A 52 -19.14 20.75 12.85
CA ALA A 52 -19.22 21.13 14.27
C ALA A 52 -19.43 22.65 14.45
N ALA A 53 -18.71 23.48 13.69
CA ALA A 53 -18.89 24.94 13.73
C ALA A 53 -20.30 25.36 13.26
N GLY A 54 -20.84 24.67 12.23
CA GLY A 54 -22.17 24.92 11.69
C GLY A 54 -23.32 24.71 12.68
N ARG A 55 -23.11 23.92 13.75
CA ARG A 55 -24.10 23.69 14.82
C ARG A 55 -24.49 24.93 15.61
N ARG A 56 -23.70 26.01 15.49
CA ARG A 56 -24.01 27.32 16.07
C ARG A 56 -25.12 28.07 15.31
N LEU A 57 -25.41 27.68 14.07
CA LEU A 57 -26.44 28.30 13.23
C LEU A 57 -27.82 27.72 13.54
N SER A 58 -28.85 28.57 13.59
CA SER A 58 -30.21 28.19 13.95
C SER A 58 -30.81 27.07 13.08
N GLY A 59 -30.50 27.05 11.78
CA GLY A 59 -30.95 26.03 10.82
C GLY A 59 -30.06 24.78 10.72
N CYS A 60 -28.97 24.71 11.48
CA CYS A 60 -28.02 23.60 11.43
C CYS A 60 -27.64 23.09 12.82
N ARG A 61 -28.46 23.39 13.84
CA ARG A 61 -28.25 22.89 15.20
C ARG A 61 -28.10 21.36 15.20
N GLU A 62 -27.46 20.87 16.24
CA GLU A 62 -27.32 19.45 16.47
C GLU A 62 -28.66 18.72 16.38
N GLY A 63 -28.67 17.61 15.65
CA GLY A 63 -29.86 16.76 15.49
C GLY A 63 -30.87 17.26 14.45
N THR A 64 -30.67 18.44 13.85
CA THR A 64 -31.47 18.86 12.69
C THR A 64 -31.26 17.92 11.49
N PRO A 65 -32.21 17.83 10.55
CA PRO A 65 -32.03 17.03 9.33
C PRO A 65 -30.75 17.41 8.58
N VAL A 66 -30.41 18.71 8.54
CA VAL A 66 -29.20 19.22 7.90
C VAL A 66 -27.94 18.74 8.61
N ASP A 67 -27.87 18.83 9.94
CA ASP A 67 -26.74 18.34 10.74
C ASP A 67 -26.56 16.82 10.61
N ARG A 68 -27.66 16.06 10.66
CA ARG A 68 -27.65 14.60 10.49
C ARG A 68 -27.14 14.19 9.12
N THR A 69 -27.63 14.82 8.05
CA THR A 69 -27.18 14.52 6.68
C THR A 69 -25.70 14.84 6.50
N ARG A 70 -25.22 16.00 6.97
CA ARG A 70 -23.80 16.37 6.88
C ARG A 70 -22.90 15.40 7.66
N SER A 71 -23.32 15.02 8.86
CA SER A 71 -22.61 14.04 9.69
C SER A 71 -22.58 12.66 9.02
N ALA A 72 -23.72 12.21 8.47
CA ALA A 72 -23.83 10.92 7.78
C ALA A 72 -22.92 10.85 6.54
N VAL A 73 -22.90 11.90 5.71
CA VAL A 73 -22.02 11.99 4.53
C VAL A 73 -20.55 11.89 4.94
N THR A 74 -20.13 12.69 5.92
CA THR A 74 -18.72 12.73 6.36
C THR A 74 -18.30 11.38 6.98
N ASN A 75 -19.19 10.75 7.76
CA ASN A 75 -18.98 9.41 8.31
C ASN A 75 -18.90 8.33 7.21
N GLY A 76 -19.75 8.40 6.19
CA GLY A 76 -19.74 7.50 5.05
C GLY A 76 -18.42 7.57 4.26
N LEU A 77 -17.94 8.79 3.98
CA LEU A 77 -16.66 9.00 3.30
C LEU A 77 -15.48 8.50 4.14
N ARG A 78 -15.49 8.72 5.46
CA ARG A 78 -14.46 8.18 6.38
C ARG A 78 -14.45 6.66 6.38
N LYS A 79 -15.62 6.02 6.41
CA LYS A 79 -15.75 4.57 6.33
C LYS A 79 -15.18 4.06 5.00
N LYS A 80 -15.52 4.69 3.89
CA LYS A 80 -15.01 4.29 2.56
C LYS A 80 -13.49 4.44 2.44
N LEU A 81 -12.92 5.51 2.98
CA LEU A 81 -11.46 5.68 3.03
C LEU A 81 -10.79 4.56 3.83
N LYS A 82 -11.39 4.17 4.97
CA LYS A 82 -10.90 3.05 5.79
C LYS A 82 -10.94 1.72 5.03
N GLU A 83 -12.05 1.41 4.36
CA GLU A 83 -12.19 0.21 3.53
C GLU A 83 -11.11 0.15 2.45
N LEU A 84 -10.95 1.21 1.66
CA LEU A 84 -9.92 1.27 0.62
C LEU A 84 -8.49 1.11 1.19
N MET A 85 -8.23 1.67 2.38
CA MET A 85 -6.93 1.51 3.02
C MET A 85 -6.69 0.11 3.59
N MET A 86 -7.74 -0.60 4.02
CA MET A 86 -7.63 -2.02 4.40
C MET A 86 -7.32 -2.88 3.18
N ASP A 87 -8.02 -2.65 2.06
CA ASP A 87 -7.76 -3.36 0.80
C ASP A 87 -6.34 -3.10 0.29
N PHE A 88 -5.88 -1.85 0.34
CA PHE A 88 -4.51 -1.47 0.00
C PHE A 88 -3.47 -2.17 0.88
N GLN A 89 -3.72 -2.23 2.20
CA GLN A 89 -2.84 -2.94 3.12
C GLN A 89 -2.79 -4.45 2.82
N GLY A 90 -3.94 -5.06 2.51
CA GLY A 90 -4.02 -6.46 2.09
C GLY A 90 -3.25 -6.72 0.80
N LEU A 91 -3.35 -5.83 -0.20
CA LEU A 91 -2.55 -5.90 -1.42
C LEU A 91 -1.05 -5.83 -1.10
N ARG A 92 -0.61 -4.86 -0.30
CA ARG A 92 0.80 -4.71 0.10
C ARG A 92 1.35 -5.97 0.80
N GLN A 93 0.56 -6.60 1.67
CA GLN A 93 0.94 -7.84 2.35
C GLN A 93 1.10 -8.99 1.35
N ARG A 94 0.17 -9.16 0.41
CA ARG A 94 0.27 -10.19 -0.64
C ARG A 94 1.52 -9.99 -1.51
N MET A 95 1.76 -8.76 -1.97
CA MET A 95 2.95 -8.44 -2.79
C MET A 95 4.25 -8.79 -2.04
N MET A 96 4.33 -8.49 -0.74
CA MET A 96 5.52 -8.80 0.06
C MET A 96 5.69 -10.30 0.28
N ALA A 97 4.60 -11.03 0.53
CA ALA A 97 4.63 -12.49 0.69
C ALA A 97 5.12 -13.18 -0.58
N GLU A 98 4.58 -12.81 -1.74
CA GLU A 98 4.99 -13.34 -3.05
C GLU A 98 6.47 -13.01 -3.36
N TYR A 99 6.95 -11.83 -2.97
CA TYR A 99 8.35 -11.46 -3.13
C TYR A 99 9.28 -12.30 -2.24
N LYS A 100 8.94 -12.49 -0.96
CA LYS A 100 9.69 -13.36 -0.04
C LYS A 100 9.77 -14.79 -0.55
N GLU A 101 8.66 -15.31 -1.07
CA GLU A 101 8.62 -16.65 -1.67
C GLU A 101 9.56 -16.75 -2.88
N THR A 102 9.57 -15.73 -3.74
CA THR A 102 10.48 -15.67 -4.89
C THR A 102 11.94 -15.66 -4.46
N VAL A 103 12.29 -14.85 -3.46
CA VAL A 103 13.65 -14.81 -2.88
C VAL A 103 14.03 -16.17 -2.30
N GLY A 104 13.13 -16.81 -1.54
CA GLY A 104 13.35 -18.14 -0.97
C GLY A 104 13.60 -19.21 -2.04
N ARG A 105 12.77 -19.24 -3.09
CA ARG A 105 12.93 -20.18 -4.21
C ARG A 105 14.28 -20.01 -4.90
N ARG A 106 14.68 -18.78 -5.23
CA ARG A 106 15.97 -18.55 -5.89
C ARG A 106 17.15 -18.82 -4.96
N TYR A 107 17.01 -18.59 -3.66
CA TYR A 107 18.03 -18.99 -2.69
C TYR A 107 18.28 -20.49 -2.73
N PHE A 108 17.22 -21.28 -2.64
CA PHE A 108 17.34 -22.73 -2.77
C PHE A 108 17.98 -23.15 -4.09
N THR A 109 17.62 -22.51 -5.22
CA THR A 109 18.24 -22.80 -6.53
C THR A 109 19.75 -22.54 -6.53
N VAL A 110 20.22 -21.50 -5.85
CA VAL A 110 21.65 -21.11 -5.83
C VAL A 110 22.45 -21.89 -4.80
N THR A 111 21.88 -22.15 -3.62
CA THR A 111 22.62 -22.70 -2.47
C THR A 111 22.31 -24.17 -2.20
N GLY A 112 21.18 -24.69 -2.69
CA GLY A 112 20.65 -26.01 -2.33
C GLY A 112 20.01 -26.09 -0.94
N GLU A 113 19.95 -24.97 -0.20
CA GLU A 113 19.45 -24.92 1.18
C GLU A 113 18.18 -24.05 1.29
N TYR A 114 17.31 -24.36 2.24
CA TYR A 114 16.15 -23.52 2.54
C TYR A 114 16.55 -22.37 3.47
N PRO A 115 16.33 -21.10 3.08
CA PRO A 115 16.69 -19.97 3.94
C PRO A 115 15.67 -19.82 5.07
N GLY A 116 16.16 -19.45 6.27
CA GLY A 116 15.29 -18.96 7.34
C GLY A 116 14.76 -17.55 7.07
N GLU A 117 13.70 -17.15 7.77
CA GLU A 117 13.06 -15.84 7.60
C GLU A 117 14.03 -14.66 7.77
N GLU A 118 14.96 -14.75 8.73
CA GLU A 118 15.98 -13.72 8.95
C GLU A 118 16.92 -13.56 7.75
N VAL A 119 17.25 -14.66 7.06
CA VAL A 119 18.11 -14.64 5.88
C VAL A 119 17.36 -13.99 4.70
N ILE A 120 16.09 -14.33 4.51
CA ILE A 120 15.23 -13.70 3.50
C ILE A 120 15.15 -12.19 3.77
N GLU A 121 14.86 -11.79 5.01
CA GLU A 121 14.77 -10.37 5.39
C GLU A 121 16.09 -9.64 5.19
N LYS A 122 17.23 -10.27 5.51
CA LYS A 122 18.56 -9.71 5.23
C LYS A 122 18.77 -9.52 3.73
N ILE A 123 18.47 -10.52 2.89
CA ILE A 123 18.62 -10.41 1.43
C ILE A 123 17.76 -9.27 0.88
N ILE A 124 16.53 -9.13 1.38
CA ILE A 124 15.62 -8.04 0.99
C ILE A 124 16.14 -6.68 1.47
N SER A 125 16.75 -6.61 2.65
CA SER A 125 17.15 -5.37 3.32
C SER A 125 18.56 -4.87 2.97
N ASN A 126 19.50 -5.76 2.59
CA ASN A 126 20.94 -5.50 2.53
C ASN A 126 21.40 -4.50 1.45
N ASP A 127 20.48 -3.83 0.76
CA ASP A 127 20.83 -2.66 -0.08
C ASP A 127 19.61 -1.76 -0.38
N GLY A 128 18.82 -1.42 0.65
CA GLY A 128 17.63 -0.57 0.48
C GLY A 128 16.56 -1.17 -0.45
N GLY A 129 16.55 -2.50 -0.59
CA GLY A 129 15.73 -3.25 -1.53
C GLY A 129 16.47 -3.86 -2.74
N GLN A 130 17.77 -3.58 -2.94
CA GLN A 130 18.50 -4.04 -4.13
C GLN A 130 19.26 -5.36 -3.93
N GLY A 131 19.57 -5.75 -2.69
CA GLY A 131 20.36 -6.96 -2.37
C GLY A 131 19.70 -8.27 -2.80
N GLY A 132 18.37 -8.27 -2.89
CA GLY A 132 17.63 -9.36 -3.49
C GLY A 132 17.99 -9.54 -4.96
N GLU A 133 18.09 -8.48 -5.75
CA GLU A 133 18.25 -8.57 -7.20
C GLU A 133 19.60 -9.15 -7.64
N GLU A 134 20.69 -8.77 -6.98
CA GLU A 134 22.02 -9.34 -7.24
C GLU A 134 22.02 -10.85 -6.95
N PHE A 135 21.46 -11.24 -5.81
CA PHE A 135 21.37 -12.63 -5.43
C PHE A 135 20.41 -13.42 -6.35
N LEU A 136 19.26 -12.82 -6.70
CA LEU A 136 18.26 -13.38 -7.60
C LEU A 136 18.82 -13.60 -9.02
N SER A 137 19.82 -12.81 -9.46
CA SER A 137 20.44 -12.94 -10.79
C SER A 137 21.35 -14.16 -10.93
N ARG A 138 21.87 -14.69 -9.81
CA ARG A 138 22.76 -15.87 -9.79
C ARG A 138 22.03 -17.20 -10.02
N ALA A 139 20.70 -17.15 -10.03
CA ALA A 139 19.83 -18.32 -10.20
C ALA A 139 19.29 -18.47 -11.65
N ILE A 140 19.76 -17.65 -12.60
CA ILE A 140 19.33 -17.62 -14.01
C ILE A 140 20.40 -18.24 -14.90
#